data_AF-A0AAV0VZB5-F1
#
_entry.id   AF-A0AAV0VZB5-F1
#
_cell.length_a   1.000
_cell.length_b   1.000
_cell.length_c   1.000
_cell.angle_alpha   90.00
_cell.angle_beta   90.00
_cell.angle_gamma   90.00
#
_symmetry.space_group_name_H-M   'P 1'
#
loop_
_entity.id
_entity.type
_entity.pdbx_description
1 polymer ?
#
loop_
_entity_poly.entity_id
_entity_poly.type
_entity_poly.pdbx_seq_one_letter_code
_entity_poly.pdbx_strand_id
1 'polypeptide(L)' 'MLCVNMEGDFETLFLIGKALKPLCFKNIIVNDLGVTWKANRKAWMTQELMKEWLSNFDRKMQGKSKKHYS' A
#
# COMPACT_ATOMS: atom_id res chain seq x y z
N MET A 1 -8.52 -0.91 3.26
CA MET A 1 -9.37 -1.90 2.56
C MET A 1 -8.46 -3.06 2.23
N LEU A 2 -8.71 -4.24 2.79
CA LEU A 2 -7.99 -5.45 2.41
C LEU A 2 -8.77 -6.02 1.21
N CYS A 3 -8.16 -5.96 0.03
CA CYS A 3 -8.73 -6.53 -1.18
C CYS A 3 -7.97 -7.82 -1.48
N VAL A 4 -8.71 -8.90 -1.70
CA VAL A 4 -8.18 -10.20 -2.08
C VAL A 4 -8.78 -10.54 -3.44
N ASN A 5 -7.98 -11.08 -4.35
CA ASN A 5 -8.50 -11.57 -5.64
C ASN A 5 -9.03 -13.00 -5.51
N MET A 6 -9.56 -13.55 -6.60
CA MET A 6 -10.08 -14.91 -6.63
C MET A 6 -9.00 -15.99 -6.36
N GLU A 7 -7.76 -15.72 -6.73
CA GLU A 7 -6.61 -16.60 -6.54
C GLU A 7 -6.05 -16.56 -5.10
N GLY A 8 -6.63 -15.73 -4.23
CA GLY A 8 -6.16 -15.55 -2.86
C GLY A 8 -4.93 -14.66 -2.70
N ASP A 9 -4.47 -14.00 -3.78
CA ASP A 9 -3.43 -12.98 -3.69
C ASP A 9 -3.99 -11.71 -3.05
N PHE A 10 -3.14 -11.04 -2.29
CA PHE A 10 -3.41 -9.74 -1.69
C PHE A 10 -2.29 -8.75 -1.99
N GLU A 11 -2.67 -7.48 -2.12
CA GLU A 11 -1.70 -6.39 -2.29
C GLU A 11 -1.12 -5.95 -0.94
N THR A 12 0.08 -5.38 -0.96
CA THR A 12 0.70 -4.75 0.21
C THR A 12 -0.27 -3.77 0.86
N LEU A 13 -0.47 -3.89 2.17
CA LEU A 13 -1.47 -3.12 2.89
C LEU A 13 -1.10 -1.63 2.90
N PHE A 14 -2.00 -0.78 2.41
CA PHE A 14 -1.85 0.67 2.41
C PHE A 14 -2.54 1.28 3.64
N LEU A 15 -1.74 1.61 4.66
CA LEU A 15 -2.20 2.13 5.95
C LEU A 15 -2.07 3.65 5.99
N ILE A 16 -3.11 4.31 6.48
CA ILE A 16 -3.13 5.77 6.65
C ILE A 16 -3.34 6.10 8.11
N GLY A 17 -2.39 6.84 8.70
CA GLY A 17 -2.49 7.33 10.07
C GLY A 17 -2.25 8.83 10.18
N LYS A 18 -2.39 9.38 11.40
CA LYS A 18 -2.19 10.82 11.64
C LYS A 18 -0.72 11.21 11.62
N ALA A 19 0.12 10.42 12.29
CA ALA A 19 1.53 10.74 12.50
C ALA A 19 2.40 10.13 11.41
N LEU A 20 3.44 10.86 11.00
CA LEU A 20 4.48 10.35 10.12
C LEU A 20 5.24 9.18 10.75
N LYS A 21 5.52 9.29 12.06
CA LYS A 21 6.14 8.24 12.87
C LYS A 21 5.27 8.00 14.10
N PRO A 22 4.30 7.07 14.04
CA PRO A 22 3.44 6.79 15.18
C PRO A 22 4.26 6.12 16.31
N LEU A 23 3.96 6.48 17.55
CA LEU A 23 4.71 5.99 18.72
C LEU A 23 4.60 4.47 18.92
N CYS A 24 3.52 3.85 18.45
CA CYS A 24 3.37 2.39 18.47
C CYS A 24 4.37 1.65 17.55
N PHE A 25 5.00 2.35 16.59
CA PHE A 25 6.10 1.82 15.77
C PHE A 25 7.47 2.34 16.21
N LYS A 26 7.60 2.80 17.46
CA LYS A 26 8.91 3.18 18.00
C LYS A 26 9.84 1.96 17.95
N ASN A 27 11.02 2.16 17.36
CA ASN A 27 12.04 1.12 17.10
C ASN A 27 11.61 0.02 16.10
N ILE A 28 10.51 0.22 15.37
CA ILE A 28 10.08 -0.65 14.28
C ILE A 28 10.31 0.11 12.97
N ILE A 29 11.02 -0.52 12.03
CA ILE A 29 11.13 -0.01 10.67
C ILE A 29 9.83 -0.39 9.96
N VAL A 30 8.94 0.58 9.77
CA VAL A 30 7.58 0.35 9.24
C VAL A 30 7.60 -0.34 7.88
N ASN A 31 8.63 -0.09 7.06
CA ASN A 31 8.79 -0.73 5.76
C ASN A 31 9.05 -2.24 5.86
N ASP A 32 9.64 -2.71 6.97
CA ASP A 32 9.95 -4.13 7.18
C ASP A 32 8.71 -4.93 7.56
N LEU A 33 7.62 -4.26 7.96
CA LEU A 33 6.34 -4.89 8.27
C LEU A 33 5.58 -5.36 7.01
N GLY A 34 6.10 -5.10 5.81
CA GLY A 34 5.40 -5.42 4.56
C GLY A 34 4.13 -4.60 4.37
N VAL A 35 4.10 -3.37 4.91
CA VAL A 35 3.00 -2.42 4.75
C VAL A 35 3.51 -1.10 4.18
N THR A 36 2.65 -0.39 3.46
CA THR A 36 2.90 0.99 3.05
C THR A 36 2.22 1.92 4.04
N TRP A 37 2.98 2.71 4.79
CA TRP A 37 2.44 3.71 5.72
C TRP A 37 2.41 5.10 5.09
N LYS A 38 1.27 5.78 5.23
CA LYS A 38 1.10 7.17 4.83
C LYS A 38 0.53 7.99 5.99
N ALA A 39 1.09 9.17 6.18
CA ALA A 39 0.59 10.10 7.17
C ALA A 39 -0.32 11.15 6.52
N ASN A 40 -1.51 11.31 7.10
CA ASN A 40 -2.45 12.36 6.78
C ASN A 40 -3.05 12.87 8.09
N ARG A 41 -3.06 14.19 8.32
CA ARG A 41 -3.55 14.81 9.57
C ARG A 41 -4.94 14.32 9.97
N LYS A 42 -5.80 14.04 9.00
CA LYS A 42 -7.18 13.58 9.20
C LYS A 42 -7.32 12.04 9.24
N ALA A 43 -6.24 11.27 9.04
CA ALA A 43 -6.20 9.79 9.04
C ALA A 43 -7.27 9.12 8.17
N TRP A 44 -7.55 9.70 7.01
CA TRP A 44 -8.51 9.17 6.03
C TRP A 44 -7.88 9.16 4.65
N MET A 45 -8.46 8.36 3.76
CA MET A 45 -8.07 8.29 2.35
C MET A 45 -8.29 9.65 1.67
N THR A 46 -7.32 10.10 0.88
CA THR A 46 -7.48 11.26 -0.01
C THR A 46 -7.38 10.81 -1.46
N GLN A 47 -7.92 11.62 -2.38
CA GLN A 47 -7.81 11.34 -3.82
C GLN A 47 -6.34 11.24 -4.28
N GLU A 48 -5.46 12.07 -3.73
CA GLU A 48 -4.03 12.05 -4.05
C GLU A 48 -3.37 10.74 -3.61
N LEU A 49 -3.60 10.32 -2.36
CA LEU A 49 -3.08 9.06 -1.85
C LEU A 49 -3.63 7.85 -2.64
N MET A 50 -4.89 7.93 -3.09
CA MET A 50 -5.53 6.88 -3.89
C MET A 50 -4.89 6.82 -5.28
N LYS A 51 -4.68 7.97 -5.95
CA LYS A 51 -3.99 8.04 -7.23
C LYS A 51 -2.56 7.49 -7.14
N GLU A 52 -1.86 7.80 -6.06
CA GLU A 52 -0.51 7.28 -5.81
C GLU A 52 -0.52 5.75 -5.71
N TRP A 53 -1.43 5.19 -4.91
CA TRP A 53 -1.57 3.75 -4.77
C TRP A 53 -1.94 3.08 -6.10
N LEU A 54 -2.93 3.61 -6.84
CA LEU A 54 -3.33 3.07 -8.15
C LEU A 54 -2.16 3.08 -9.15
N SER A 55 -1.43 4.19 -9.24
CA SER A 55 -0.31 4.30 -10.18
C SER A 55 0.79 3.27 -9.90
N ASN A 56 1.06 3.01 -8.61
CA ASN A 56 2.01 1.98 -8.20
C ASN A 56 1.49 0.56 -8.50
N PHE A 57 0.19 0.33 -8.25
CA PHE A 57 -0.47 -0.93 -8.56
C PHE A 57 -0.46 -1.23 -10.06
N ASP A 58 -0.82 -0.27 -10.92
CA ASP A 58 -0.81 -0.41 -12.37
C ASP A 58 0.59 -0.73 -12.90
N ARG A 59 1.62 -0.04 -12.40
CA ARG A 59 3.01 -0.32 -12.75
C ARG A 59 3.42 -1.75 -12.38
N LYS A 60 2.99 -2.25 -11.22
CA LYS A 60 3.22 -3.65 -10.80
C LYS A 60 2.54 -4.63 -11.75
N MET A 61 1.32 -4.34 -12.17
CA MET A 61 0.56 -5.20 -13.09
C MET A 61 1.15 -5.23 -14.50
N GLN A 62 1.63 -4.09 -15.01
CA GLN A 62 2.35 -4.03 -16.30
C GLN A 62 3.62 -4.92 -16.30
N GLY A 63 4.31 -5.02 -15.16
CA GLY A 63 5.45 -5.93 -15.01
C GLY A 63 5.07 -7.41 -15.02
N LYS A 64 3.86 -7.76 -14.55
CA LYS A 64 3.35 -9.15 -14.50
C LYS A 64 2.78 -9.64 -15.83
N SER A 65 2.15 -8.76 -16.62
CA SER A 65 1.58 -9.10 -17.93
C SER A 65 2.61 -9.70 -18.90
N LYS A 66 3.90 -9.35 -18.74
CA LYS A 66 5.00 -9.90 -19.55
C LYS A 66 5.39 -11.35 -19.22
N LYS A 67 4.92 -11.92 -18.10
CA LYS A 67 5.23 -13.29 -17.68
C LYS A 67 4.13 -14.31 -17.96
N HIS A 68 2.91 -13.86 -18.24
CA HIS A 68 1.77 -14.77 -18.45
C HIS A 68 1.61 -15.22 -19.92
N TYR A 69 2.38 -14.63 -20.84
CA TYR A 69 2.42 -14.96 -22.28
C TYR A 69 3.80 -15.51 -22.71
N SER A 70 4.49 -16.24 -21.83
CA SER A 70 5.67 -17.06 -22.17
C SER A 70 5.58 -18.42 -21.53
#